data_AF-A0A6I9NGG4-F1
#
_entry.id   AF-A0A6I9NGG4-F1
#
_cell.length_a   1.000
_cell.length_b   1.000
_cell.length_c   1.000
_cell.angle_alpha   90.00
_cell.angle_beta   90.00
_cell.angle_gamma   90.00
#
_symmetry.space_group_name_H-M   'P 1'
#
loop_
_entity.id
_entity.type
_entity.pdbx_description
1 polymer ?
#
loop_
_entity_poly.entity_id
_entity_poly.type
_entity_poly.pdbx_seq_one_letter_code
_entity_poly.pdbx_strand_id
1 'polypeptide(L)'
;MFSSVWNFVKRHKRKFIFTGALVGGVYFLGKYAQKKLSNMQEKEASDYISQARRQFHFESNQRTCNMTVLSMLPPLKEAITNQLNSESLTALLKEKPANKLEIWEDLKILSFTRTIVGVYSTCMLVVLLRVQLNIIGGYLYLDNSVGKSSPVRKEPNIHNLLFSTVLKTALKVTLQLQ
;
A
#
# COMPACT_ATOMS: atom_id res chain seq x y z
N MET A 1 32.01 -15.86 -66.78
CA MET A 1 30.99 -14.80 -66.56
C MET A 1 31.38 -13.80 -65.46
N PHE A 2 32.09 -14.22 -64.41
CA PHE A 2 32.53 -13.32 -63.32
C PHE A 2 33.56 -12.24 -63.72
N SER A 3 34.43 -12.50 -64.71
CA SER A 3 35.48 -11.55 -65.14
C SER A 3 34.92 -10.32 -65.86
N SER A 4 33.81 -10.45 -66.59
CA SER A 4 33.15 -9.30 -67.24
C SER A 4 32.44 -8.39 -66.24
N VAL A 5 31.79 -8.97 -65.23
CA VAL A 5 31.19 -8.20 -64.12
C VAL A 5 32.27 -7.45 -63.33
N TRP A 6 33.42 -8.09 -63.07
CA TRP A 6 34.53 -7.47 -62.35
C TRP A 6 35.14 -6.27 -63.09
N ASN A 7 35.31 -6.38 -64.42
CA ASN A 7 35.82 -5.28 -65.23
C ASN A 7 34.83 -4.11 -65.36
N PHE A 8 33.52 -4.40 -65.40
CA PHE A 8 32.47 -3.39 -65.43
C PHE A 8 32.37 -2.64 -64.09
N VAL A 9 32.42 -3.38 -62.97
CA VAL A 9 32.48 -2.82 -61.62
C VAL A 9 33.74 -1.97 -61.45
N LYS A 10 34.91 -2.42 -61.96
CA LYS A 10 36.18 -1.66 -61.88
C LYS A 10 36.12 -0.31 -62.59
N ARG A 11 35.38 -0.21 -63.70
CA ARG A 11 35.23 1.03 -64.47
C ARG A 11 34.21 2.01 -63.86
N HIS A 12 33.28 1.52 -63.02
CA HIS A 12 32.26 2.35 -62.33
C HIS A 12 32.33 2.35 -60.79
N LYS A 13 33.44 1.90 -60.17
CA LYS A 13 33.57 1.74 -58.70
C LYS A 13 33.10 2.95 -57.90
N ARG A 14 33.42 4.16 -58.36
CA ARG A 14 33.06 5.39 -57.66
C ARG A 14 31.53 5.56 -57.56
N LYS A 15 30.78 5.26 -58.62
CA LYS A 15 29.31 5.36 -58.64
C LYS A 15 28.66 4.30 -57.74
N PHE A 16 29.14 3.06 -57.78
CA PHE A 16 28.63 1.99 -56.90
C PHE A 16 28.88 2.27 -55.42
N ILE A 17 30.05 2.83 -55.07
CA ILE A 17 30.36 3.21 -53.70
C ILE A 17 29.41 4.31 -53.21
N PHE A 18 29.16 5.35 -54.01
CA PHE A 18 28.24 6.42 -53.62
C PHE A 18 26.80 5.92 -53.47
N THR A 19 26.30 5.11 -54.41
CA THR A 19 24.94 4.55 -54.31
C THR A 19 24.81 3.60 -53.12
N GLY A 20 25.79 2.73 -52.90
CA GLY A 20 25.80 1.82 -51.75
C GLY A 20 25.86 2.56 -50.41
N ALA A 21 26.67 3.63 -50.33
CA ALA A 21 26.75 4.49 -49.14
C ALA A 21 25.44 5.24 -48.89
N LEU A 22 24.78 5.75 -49.94
CA LEU A 22 23.50 6.44 -49.84
C LEU A 22 22.40 5.48 -49.31
N VAL A 23 22.25 4.32 -49.94
CA VAL A 23 21.23 3.32 -49.56
C VAL A 23 21.51 2.76 -48.16
N GLY A 24 22.78 2.42 -47.87
CA GLY A 24 23.18 1.94 -46.56
C GLY A 24 22.97 3.00 -45.46
N GLY A 25 23.28 4.26 -45.74
CA GLY A 25 23.08 5.39 -44.84
C GLY A 25 21.60 5.61 -44.51
N VAL A 26 20.73 5.63 -45.53
CA VAL A 26 19.27 5.76 -45.35
C VAL A 26 18.71 4.58 -44.55
N TYR A 27 19.10 3.35 -44.86
CA TYR A 27 18.66 2.16 -44.13
C TYR A 27 19.11 2.19 -42.66
N PHE A 28 20.37 2.55 -42.40
CA PHE A 28 20.91 2.64 -41.04
C PHE A 28 20.20 3.72 -40.22
N LEU A 29 20.00 4.90 -40.78
CA LEU A 29 19.27 6.01 -40.13
C LEU A 29 17.81 5.65 -39.87
N GLY A 30 17.11 5.06 -40.84
CA GLY A 30 15.72 4.62 -40.67
C GLY A 30 15.57 3.57 -39.57
N LYS A 31 16.46 2.57 -39.56
CA LYS A 31 16.47 1.53 -38.53
C LYS A 31 16.82 2.08 -37.15
N TYR A 32 17.73 3.06 -37.07
CA TYR A 32 18.06 3.75 -35.81
C TYR A 32 16.87 4.56 -35.29
N ALA A 33 16.18 5.30 -36.15
CA ALA A 33 14.99 6.08 -35.79
C ALA A 33 13.85 5.18 -35.29
N GLN A 34 13.56 4.08 -35.99
CA GLN A 34 12.53 3.12 -35.57
C GLN A 34 12.87 2.46 -34.22
N LYS A 35 14.14 2.09 -34.02
CA LYS A 35 14.62 1.55 -32.74
C LYS A 35 14.55 2.59 -31.61
N LYS A 36 14.87 3.86 -31.90
CA LYS A 36 14.80 4.96 -30.93
C LYS A 36 13.35 5.20 -30.48
N LEU A 37 12.39 5.20 -31.40
CA LEU A 37 10.97 5.38 -31.09
C LEU A 37 10.41 4.23 -30.25
N SER A 38 10.71 2.97 -30.60
CA SER A 38 10.31 1.79 -29.80
C SER A 38 10.85 1.88 -28.37
N ASN A 39 12.14 2.19 -28.24
CA ASN A 39 12.77 2.31 -26.93
C ASN A 39 12.19 3.46 -26.08
N MET A 40 11.74 4.56 -26.71
CA MET A 40 11.09 5.67 -26.01
C MET A 40 9.68 5.29 -25.53
N GLN A 41 8.88 4.65 -26.39
CA GLN A 41 7.55 4.18 -26.02
C GLN A 41 7.59 3.12 -24.92
N GLU A 42 8.53 2.18 -25.00
CA GLU A 42 8.73 1.15 -23.97
C GLU A 42 9.14 1.77 -22.63
N LYS A 43 9.99 2.80 -22.67
CA LYS A 43 10.41 3.51 -21.46
C LYS A 43 9.25 4.28 -20.83
N GLU A 44 8.48 5.02 -21.63
CA GLU A 44 7.29 5.75 -21.15
C GLU A 44 6.21 4.79 -20.62
N ALA A 45 5.97 3.67 -21.31
CA ALA A 45 5.03 2.66 -20.85
C ALA A 45 5.48 2.00 -19.53
N SER A 46 6.77 1.69 -19.40
CA SER A 46 7.35 1.15 -18.17
C SER A 46 7.21 2.14 -17.01
N ASP A 47 7.56 3.41 -17.24
CA ASP A 47 7.48 4.45 -16.22
C ASP A 47 6.01 4.70 -15.81
N TYR A 48 5.08 4.71 -16.77
CA TYR A 48 3.64 4.82 -16.51
C TYR A 48 3.12 3.64 -15.68
N ILE A 49 3.46 2.39 -16.04
CA ILE A 49 3.05 1.20 -15.29
C ILE A 49 3.62 1.22 -13.87
N SER A 50 4.86 1.69 -13.70
CA SER A 50 5.48 1.80 -12.38
C SER A 50 4.76 2.81 -11.47
N GLN A 51 4.33 3.95 -12.01
CA GLN A 51 3.58 4.97 -11.28
C GLN A 51 2.15 4.50 -10.99
N ALA A 52 1.46 3.92 -11.98
CA ALA A 52 0.12 3.37 -11.82
C ALA A 52 0.08 2.30 -10.73
N ARG A 53 1.10 1.43 -10.67
CA ARG A 53 1.23 0.41 -9.62
C ARG A 53 1.36 1.03 -8.23
N ARG A 54 2.21 2.06 -8.05
CA ARG A 54 2.37 2.75 -6.76
C ARG A 54 1.06 3.38 -6.30
N GLN A 55 0.33 4.04 -7.21
CA GLN A 55 -0.94 4.70 -6.88
C GLN A 55 -2.00 3.68 -6.49
N PHE A 56 -2.14 2.59 -7.24
CA PHE A 56 -3.08 1.52 -6.93
C PHE A 56 -2.78 0.90 -5.55
N HIS A 57 -1.50 0.65 -5.24
CA HIS A 57 -1.11 0.16 -3.91
C HIS A 57 -1.48 1.15 -2.80
N PHE A 58 -1.22 2.45 -2.99
CA PHE A 58 -1.57 3.46 -2.00
C PHE A 58 -3.08 3.55 -1.75
N GLU A 59 -3.88 3.58 -2.81
CA GLU A 59 -5.34 3.67 -2.73
C GLU A 59 -5.95 2.40 -2.10
N SER A 60 -5.47 1.23 -2.50
CA SER A 60 -5.86 -0.04 -1.89
C SER A 60 -5.53 -0.06 -0.41
N ASN A 61 -4.32 0.37 -0.01
CA ASN A 61 -3.90 0.38 1.38
C ASN A 61 -4.76 1.34 2.24
N GLN A 62 -5.15 2.49 1.67
CA GLN A 62 -6.08 3.40 2.34
C GLN A 62 -7.46 2.77 2.55
N ARG A 63 -8.01 2.10 1.53
CA ARG A 63 -9.31 1.42 1.64
C ARG A 63 -9.27 0.31 2.69
N THR A 64 -8.24 -0.53 2.67
CA THR A 64 -8.04 -1.57 3.68
C THR A 64 -7.95 -0.98 5.08
N CYS A 65 -7.17 0.10 5.27
CA CYS A 65 -7.09 0.78 6.57
C CYS A 65 -8.44 1.27 7.07
N ASN A 66 -9.23 1.91 6.21
CA ASN A 66 -10.54 2.42 6.60
C ASN A 66 -11.47 1.26 7.00
N MET A 67 -11.46 0.16 6.25
CA MET A 67 -12.25 -1.03 6.58
C MET A 67 -11.79 -1.70 7.89
N THR A 68 -10.48 -1.83 8.12
CA THR A 68 -9.93 -2.42 9.35
C THR A 68 -10.23 -1.56 10.58
N VAL A 69 -10.15 -0.23 10.46
CA VAL A 69 -10.56 0.68 11.53
C VAL A 69 -12.03 0.43 11.89
N LEU A 70 -12.91 0.37 10.89
CA LEU A 70 -14.33 0.12 11.11
C LEU A 70 -14.61 -1.25 11.75
N SER A 71 -13.84 -2.30 11.39
CA SER A 71 -14.01 -3.62 12.01
C SER A 71 -13.44 -3.73 13.42
N MET A 72 -12.42 -2.93 13.75
CA MET A 72 -11.79 -2.90 15.08
C MET A 72 -12.48 -1.95 16.05
N LEU A 73 -13.35 -1.06 15.55
CA LEU A 73 -14.07 -0.09 16.36
C LEU A 73 -15.06 -0.73 17.36
N PRO A 74 -15.86 -1.76 16.97
CA PRO A 74 -16.73 -2.47 17.91
C PRO A 74 -15.99 -3.16 19.07
N PRO A 75 -14.96 -4.00 18.85
CA PRO A 75 -14.25 -4.62 19.96
C PRO A 75 -13.49 -3.61 20.83
N LEU A 76 -13.00 -2.50 20.25
CA LEU A 76 -12.42 -1.40 21.04
C LEU A 76 -13.47 -0.75 21.95
N LYS A 77 -14.66 -0.42 21.42
CA LYS A 77 -15.77 0.14 22.19
C LYS A 77 -16.19 -0.78 23.33
N GLU A 78 -16.28 -2.08 23.05
CA GLU A 78 -16.66 -3.09 24.03
C GLU A 78 -15.62 -3.21 25.15
N ALA A 79 -14.33 -3.26 24.80
CA ALA A 79 -13.25 -3.27 25.80
C ALA A 79 -13.25 -2.02 26.69
N ILE A 80 -13.45 -0.83 26.11
CA ILE A 80 -13.56 0.44 26.86
C ILE A 80 -14.79 0.41 27.77
N THR A 81 -15.93 -0.07 27.28
CA THR A 81 -17.18 -0.12 28.06
C THR A 81 -17.08 -1.12 29.21
N ASN A 82 -16.42 -2.26 29.00
CA ASN A 82 -16.22 -3.29 30.01
C ASN A 82 -15.26 -2.83 31.12
N GLN A 83 -14.14 -2.19 30.76
CA GLN A 83 -13.15 -1.69 31.72
C GLN A 83 -13.61 -0.41 32.45
N LEU A 84 -14.42 0.43 31.79
CA LEU A 84 -14.95 1.70 32.33
C LEU A 84 -16.47 1.61 32.46
N ASN A 85 -16.91 0.63 33.26
CA ASN A 85 -18.31 0.24 33.40
C ASN A 85 -19.08 1.30 34.22
N SER A 86 -19.59 2.33 33.54
CA SER A 86 -20.44 3.37 34.16
C SER A 86 -21.88 2.88 34.39
N GLU A 87 -22.30 1.78 33.77
CA GLU A 87 -23.66 1.23 33.95
C GLU A 87 -23.88 0.67 35.35
N SER A 88 -22.86 0.07 35.97
CA SER A 88 -22.94 -0.44 37.34
C SER A 88 -23.16 0.68 38.36
N LEU A 89 -22.42 1.79 38.23
CA LEU A 89 -22.63 2.99 39.05
C LEU A 89 -24.00 3.63 38.80
N THR A 90 -24.44 3.68 37.54
CA THR A 90 -25.75 4.26 37.19
C THR A 90 -26.91 3.39 37.71
N ALA A 91 -26.73 2.07 37.78
CA ALA A 91 -27.67 1.14 38.40
C ALA A 91 -27.72 1.33 39.92
N LEU A 92 -26.57 1.43 40.59
CA LEU A 92 -26.48 1.75 42.03
C LEU A 92 -27.16 3.09 42.36
N LEU A 93 -27.05 4.09 41.49
CA LEU A 93 -27.74 5.38 41.65
C LEU A 93 -29.27 5.28 41.55
N LYS A 94 -29.81 4.32 40.80
CA LYS A 94 -31.26 4.11 40.66
C LYS A 94 -31.89 3.47 41.91
N GLU A 95 -31.11 2.74 42.71
CA GLU A 95 -31.58 2.10 43.94
C GLU A 95 -31.66 3.03 45.17
N LYS A 96 -31.41 4.34 45.00
CA LYS A 96 -31.42 5.36 46.07
C LYS A 96 -30.58 4.98 47.33
N PRO A 97 -29.27 4.72 47.17
CA PRO A 97 -28.38 4.46 48.29
C PRO A 97 -28.19 5.70 49.17
N ALA A 98 -27.86 5.47 50.45
CA ALA A 98 -27.58 6.55 51.41
C ALA A 98 -26.34 7.39 51.01
N ASN A 99 -25.40 6.78 50.28
CA ASN A 99 -24.09 7.29 49.91
C ASN A 99 -24.13 8.08 48.58
N LYS A 100 -25.20 8.85 48.35
CA LYS A 100 -25.49 9.43 47.03
C LYS A 100 -24.36 10.32 46.52
N LEU A 101 -23.72 11.10 47.40
CA LEU A 101 -22.73 12.11 47.02
C LEU A 101 -21.41 11.48 46.51
N GLU A 102 -20.90 10.46 47.20
CA GLU A 102 -19.72 9.69 46.76
C GLU A 102 -19.95 9.05 45.38
N ILE A 103 -21.12 8.42 45.17
CA ILE A 103 -21.42 7.75 43.90
C ILE A 103 -21.52 8.78 42.74
N TRP A 104 -22.01 10.00 43.00
CA TRP A 104 -22.03 11.07 42.00
C TRP A 104 -20.64 11.60 41.65
N GLU A 105 -19.72 11.65 42.62
CA GLU A 105 -18.33 12.04 42.38
C GLU A 105 -17.58 10.98 41.58
N ASP A 106 -17.74 9.70 41.95
CA ASP A 106 -17.18 8.58 41.20
C ASP A 106 -17.75 8.51 39.78
N LEU A 107 -19.05 8.76 39.60
CA LEU A 107 -19.66 8.81 38.27
C LEU A 107 -19.03 9.93 37.42
N LYS A 108 -18.74 11.08 38.03
CA LYS A 108 -18.15 12.24 37.35
C LYS A 108 -16.71 11.95 36.92
N ILE A 109 -15.89 11.40 37.81
CA ILE A 109 -14.51 11.00 37.53
C ILE A 109 -14.47 9.91 36.45
N LEU A 110 -15.35 8.92 36.57
CA LEU A 110 -15.44 7.81 35.60
C LEU A 110 -15.88 8.31 34.22
N SER A 111 -16.83 9.25 34.16
CA SER A 111 -17.30 9.83 32.90
C SER A 111 -16.21 10.61 32.18
N PHE A 112 -15.47 11.47 32.90
CA PHE A 112 -14.34 12.22 32.33
C PHE A 112 -13.22 11.29 31.87
N THR A 113 -12.87 10.30 32.69
CA THR A 113 -11.84 9.30 32.36
C THR A 113 -12.24 8.50 31.12
N ARG A 114 -13.51 8.10 31.00
CA ARG A 114 -14.01 7.36 29.84
C ARG A 114 -13.91 8.13 28.54
N THR A 115 -14.20 9.43 28.55
CA THR A 115 -14.06 10.27 27.35
C THR A 115 -12.59 10.43 26.96
N ILE A 116 -11.71 10.73 27.93
CA ILE A 116 -10.28 10.92 27.66
C ILE A 116 -9.64 9.63 27.13
N VAL A 117 -9.85 8.50 27.82
CA VAL A 117 -9.34 7.19 27.41
C VAL A 117 -9.91 6.78 26.05
N GLY A 118 -11.18 7.07 25.78
CA GLY A 118 -11.80 6.83 24.48
C GLY A 118 -11.08 7.56 23.34
N VAL A 119 -10.85 8.86 23.48
CA VAL A 119 -10.14 9.66 22.47
C VAL A 119 -8.72 9.15 22.24
N TYR A 120 -7.94 8.95 23.32
CA TYR A 120 -6.57 8.45 23.21
C TYR A 120 -6.52 7.06 22.56
N SER A 121 -7.42 6.16 22.95
CA SER A 121 -7.46 4.79 22.41
C SER A 121 -7.82 4.77 20.93
N THR A 122 -8.80 5.58 20.49
CA THR A 122 -9.17 5.68 19.08
C THR A 122 -8.06 6.29 18.25
N CYS A 123 -7.42 7.38 18.71
CA CYS A 123 -6.29 7.99 18.01
C CYS A 123 -5.11 7.00 17.88
N MET A 124 -4.75 6.32 18.97
CA MET A 124 -3.66 5.34 18.97
C MET A 124 -3.95 4.15 18.05
N LEU A 125 -5.19 3.64 18.06
CA LEU A 125 -5.62 2.57 17.15
C LEU A 125 -5.47 2.97 15.68
N VAL A 126 -5.91 4.17 15.30
CA VAL A 126 -5.81 4.65 13.91
C VAL A 126 -4.35 4.78 13.46
N VAL A 127 -3.49 5.36 14.31
CA VAL A 127 -2.06 5.52 13.98
C VAL A 127 -1.37 4.15 13.86
N LEU A 128 -1.62 3.23 14.80
CA LEU A 128 -1.02 1.89 14.77
C LEU A 128 -1.46 1.11 13.53
N LEU A 129 -2.74 1.16 13.16
CA LEU A 129 -3.23 0.50 11.95
C LEU A 129 -2.58 1.07 10.69
N ARG A 130 -2.44 2.40 10.60
CA ARG A 130 -1.76 3.05 9.46
C ARG A 130 -0.29 2.64 9.37
N VAL A 131 0.42 2.60 10.49
CA VAL A 131 1.84 2.20 10.54
C VAL A 131 2.00 0.72 10.15
N GLN A 132 1.21 -0.17 10.74
CA GLN A 132 1.27 -1.61 10.44
C GLN A 132 0.94 -1.90 8.97
N LEU A 133 -0.09 -1.26 8.43
CA LEU A 133 -0.47 -1.40 7.02
C LEU A 133 0.58 -0.82 6.07
N ASN A 134 1.19 0.31 6.41
CA ASN A 134 2.28 0.88 5.59
C ASN A 134 3.52 -0.02 5.59
N ILE A 135 3.88 -0.61 6.72
CA ILE A 135 5.01 -1.56 6.82
C ILE A 135 4.71 -2.81 5.99
N ILE A 136 3.54 -3.45 6.21
CA ILE A 136 3.15 -4.67 5.47
C ILE A 136 3.02 -4.39 3.97
N GLY A 137 2.42 -3.26 3.60
CA GLY A 137 2.31 -2.82 2.21
C GLY A 137 3.68 -2.60 1.55
N GLY A 138 4.65 -2.06 2.29
CA GLY A 138 6.04 -1.91 1.86
C GLY A 138 6.74 -3.24 1.63
N TYR A 139 6.62 -4.19 2.57
CA TYR A 139 7.16 -5.54 2.42
C TYR A 139 6.52 -6.29 1.24
N LEU A 140 5.20 -6.19 1.07
CA LEU A 140 4.50 -6.80 -0.05
C LEU A 140 4.92 -6.19 -1.39
N TYR A 141 5.13 -4.86 -1.46
CA TYR A 141 5.63 -4.21 -2.67
C TYR A 141 7.04 -4.67 -3.03
N LEU A 142 7.95 -4.78 -2.05
CA LEU A 142 9.30 -5.28 -2.27
C LEU A 142 9.29 -6.73 -2.75
N ASP A 143 8.49 -7.59 -2.12
CA ASP A 143 8.33 -9.01 -2.50
C ASP A 143 7.81 -9.16 -3.95
N ASN A 144 6.80 -8.38 -4.34
CA ASN A 144 6.28 -8.36 -5.72
C ASN A 144 7.22 -7.69 -6.74
N SER A 145 8.17 -6.86 -6.29
CA SER A 145 9.19 -6.27 -7.16
C SER A 145 10.38 -7.19 -7.40
N VAL A 146 10.68 -8.06 -6.42
CA VAL A 146 11.72 -9.10 -6.49
C VAL A 146 11.20 -10.33 -7.26
N GLY A 147 9.93 -10.69 -7.11
CA GLY A 147 9.24 -11.69 -7.94
C GLY A 147 8.70 -11.09 -9.23
N LYS A 148 9.47 -11.12 -10.32
CA LYS A 148 9.02 -10.60 -11.63
C LYS A 148 7.70 -11.27 -12.10
N SER A 149 6.81 -10.40 -12.62
CA SER A 149 5.58 -10.65 -13.39
C SER A 149 4.40 -11.38 -12.73
N SER A 150 3.44 -10.60 -12.23
CA SER A 150 2.01 -10.86 -12.47
C SER A 150 1.23 -9.53 -12.37
N PRO A 151 0.59 -9.06 -13.45
CA PRO A 151 -0.56 -8.19 -13.30
C PRO A 151 -1.70 -9.08 -12.81
N VAL A 152 -2.57 -8.55 -11.95
CA VAL A 152 -3.77 -9.21 -11.43
C VAL A 152 -3.53 -10.10 -10.19
N ARG A 153 -3.75 -9.45 -9.04
CA ARG A 153 -4.60 -9.89 -7.92
C ARG A 153 -4.41 -11.34 -7.44
N LYS A 154 -3.78 -11.45 -6.29
CA LYS A 154 -4.43 -12.05 -5.12
C LYS A 154 -4.44 -10.99 -4.04
N GLU A 155 -5.61 -10.52 -3.62
CA GLU A 155 -5.74 -10.02 -2.25
C GLU A 155 -5.39 -11.24 -1.40
N PRO A 156 -4.20 -11.29 -0.76
CA PRO A 156 -4.00 -12.30 0.26
C PRO A 156 -5.05 -12.04 1.34
N ASN A 157 -5.31 -13.03 2.18
CA ASN A 157 -6.10 -12.89 3.40
C ASN A 157 -5.43 -11.92 4.40
N ILE A 158 -5.13 -10.68 3.99
CA ILE A 158 -4.49 -9.62 4.76
C ILE A 158 -5.43 -9.27 5.90
N HIS A 159 -6.73 -9.23 5.67
CA HIS A 159 -7.70 -9.04 6.75
C HIS A 159 -7.49 -10.03 7.90
N ASN A 160 -7.34 -11.34 7.63
CA ASN A 160 -7.14 -12.35 8.66
C ASN A 160 -5.74 -12.30 9.28
N LEU A 161 -4.69 -12.01 8.50
CA LEU A 161 -3.33 -11.90 9.00
C LEU A 161 -3.12 -10.63 9.83
N LEU A 162 -3.71 -9.50 9.42
CA LEU A 162 -3.69 -8.24 10.16
C LEU A 162 -4.52 -8.37 11.44
N PHE A 163 -5.71 -8.99 11.37
CA PHE A 163 -6.52 -9.23 12.55
C PHE A 163 -5.76 -10.11 13.55
N SER A 164 -5.12 -11.17 13.08
CA SER A 164 -4.25 -12.04 13.90
C SER A 164 -3.06 -11.29 14.49
N THR A 165 -2.39 -10.44 13.72
CA THR A 165 -1.21 -9.69 14.19
C THR A 165 -1.59 -8.58 15.16
N VAL A 166 -2.65 -7.83 14.88
CA VAL A 166 -3.20 -6.79 15.76
C VAL A 166 -3.70 -7.43 17.05
N LEU A 167 -4.47 -8.51 16.96
CA LEU A 167 -4.98 -9.22 18.13
C LEU A 167 -3.84 -9.79 18.98
N LYS A 168 -2.81 -10.39 18.37
CA LYS A 168 -1.61 -10.86 19.09
C LYS A 168 -0.83 -9.73 19.74
N THR A 169 -0.72 -8.58 19.08
CA THR A 169 -0.02 -7.41 19.62
C THR A 169 -0.80 -6.80 20.79
N ALA A 170 -2.13 -6.66 20.64
CA ALA A 170 -3.02 -6.21 21.68
C ALA A 170 -2.98 -7.15 22.90
N LEU A 171 -3.08 -8.47 22.68
CA LEU A 171 -2.98 -9.47 23.76
C LEU A 171 -1.63 -9.38 24.49
N LYS A 172 -0.54 -9.16 23.74
CA LYS A 172 0.80 -9.02 24.31
C LYS A 172 0.94 -7.74 25.14
N VAL A 173 0.33 -6.64 24.72
CA VAL A 173 0.31 -5.38 25.49
C VAL A 173 -0.52 -5.55 26.76
N THR A 174 -1.69 -6.20 26.69
CA THR A 174 -2.53 -6.48 27.86
C THR A 174 -1.84 -7.41 28.86
N LEU A 175 -1.12 -8.44 28.39
CA LEU A 175 -0.33 -9.35 29.22
C LEU A 175 0.95 -8.73 29.81
N GLN A 176 1.40 -7.58 29.31
CA GLN A 176 2.55 -6.85 29.88
C GLN A 176 2.14 -5.78 30.89
N LEU A 177 0.85 -5.48 30.99
CA LEU A 177 0.27 -4.52 31.94
C LEU A 177 -0.32 -5.19 33.20
N GLN A 178 -0.14 -6.51 33.34
CA GLN A 178 -0.62 -7.33 34.45
C GLN A 178 0.56 -8.04 35.11
#